data_AF-A0A5C8K546-F1
#
_entry.id   AF-A0A5C8K546-F1
#
_cell.length_a   1.000
_cell.length_b   1.000
_cell.length_c   1.000
_cell.angle_alpha   90.00
_cell.angle_beta   90.00
_cell.angle_gamma   90.00
#
_symmetry.space_group_name_H-M   'P 1'
#
loop_
_entity.id
_entity.type
_entity.pdbx_description
1 polymer ?
#
loop_
_entity_poly.entity_id
_entity_poly.type
_entity_poly.pdbx_seq_one_letter_code
_entity_poly.pdbx_strand_id
1 'polypeptide(L)'
;MKKLVMAAALALAVSGTALAQQGPRSKQKQTVEQRVEQTTTKLKETATLSESQWTDLNAIYTTYYKDLDALTTGGTRPDREKMMELTKNRDAKIKELVGETEFAKIQKVESANRPARQDGAGRRPGGARPGGGTI
;
A
#
# COMPACT_ATOMS: atom_id res chain seq x y z
N MET A 1 -59.80 2.59 6.32
CA MET A 1 -58.67 1.93 7.03
C MET A 1 -57.76 1.06 6.15
N LYS A 2 -57.92 0.99 4.81
CA LYS A 2 -56.99 0.24 3.92
C LYS A 2 -55.84 1.09 3.36
N LYS A 3 -56.00 2.42 3.34
CA LYS A 3 -54.98 3.39 2.87
C LYS A 3 -53.92 3.73 3.93
N LEU A 4 -54.23 3.51 5.21
CA LEU A 4 -53.30 3.72 6.33
C LEU A 4 -52.33 2.55 6.53
N VAL A 5 -52.73 1.33 6.16
CA VAL A 5 -51.85 0.15 6.21
C VAL A 5 -50.80 0.19 5.09
N MET A 6 -51.13 0.74 3.92
CA MET A 6 -50.14 0.94 2.85
C MET A 6 -49.13 2.08 3.13
N ALA A 7 -49.50 3.08 3.93
CA ALA A 7 -48.58 4.15 4.32
C ALA A 7 -47.54 3.68 5.35
N ALA A 8 -47.90 2.73 6.23
CA ALA A 8 -46.97 2.14 7.21
C ALA A 8 -45.96 1.17 6.57
N ALA A 9 -46.30 0.55 5.45
CA ALA A 9 -45.40 -0.37 4.74
C ALA A 9 -44.28 0.34 3.96
N LEU A 10 -44.46 1.61 3.60
CA LEU A 10 -43.45 2.39 2.87
C LEU A 10 -42.41 3.05 3.79
N ALA A 11 -42.73 3.24 5.08
CA ALA A 11 -41.83 3.88 6.05
C ALA A 11 -40.75 2.94 6.61
N LEU A 12 -40.87 1.62 6.41
CA LEU A 12 -39.89 0.63 6.89
C LEU A 12 -38.78 0.29 5.86
N ALA A 13 -38.82 0.87 4.66
CA ALA A 13 -37.91 0.53 3.57
C ALA A 13 -36.61 1.37 3.52
N VAL A 14 -36.40 2.32 4.46
CA VAL A 14 -35.28 3.28 4.39
C VAL A 14 -34.16 3.03 5.42
N SER A 15 -34.31 2.05 6.32
CA SER A 15 -33.38 1.85 7.44
C SER A 15 -32.17 0.95 7.14
N GLY A 16 -31.76 0.81 5.87
CA GLY A 16 -30.92 -0.32 5.43
C GLY A 16 -29.51 -0.03 4.90
N THR A 17 -29.03 1.21 4.83
CA THR A 17 -27.73 1.51 4.19
C THR A 17 -26.85 2.47 5.00
N ALA A 18 -26.65 2.20 6.29
CA ALA A 18 -25.69 2.91 7.13
C ALA A 18 -24.51 2.04 7.62
N LEU A 19 -24.20 0.93 6.93
CA LEU A 19 -23.05 0.07 7.24
C LEU A 19 -22.09 -0.02 6.05
N ALA A 20 -21.51 1.11 5.64
CA ALA A 20 -20.36 1.08 4.71
C ALA A 20 -19.28 2.12 5.02
N GLN A 21 -19.49 3.01 6.00
CA GLN A 21 -18.37 3.73 6.62
C GLN A 21 -17.70 2.80 7.64
N GLN A 22 -17.16 1.67 7.14
CA GLN A 22 -16.02 1.06 7.82
C GLN A 22 -14.94 2.15 7.82
N GLY A 23 -14.79 2.79 8.98
CA GLY A 23 -13.72 3.75 9.25
C GLY A 23 -12.38 3.17 8.82
N PRO A 24 -11.36 4.02 8.59
CA PRO A 24 -10.10 3.61 8.01
C PRO A 24 -9.58 2.40 8.79
N ARG A 25 -9.73 1.21 8.20
CA ARG A 25 -9.20 -0.03 8.71
C ARG A 25 -7.74 0.29 8.87
N SER A 26 -7.30 0.46 10.11
CA SER A 26 -5.90 0.66 10.44
C SER A 26 -5.21 -0.56 9.87
N LYS A 27 -4.68 -0.43 8.65
CA LYS A 27 -3.85 -1.46 8.05
C LYS A 27 -2.70 -1.58 9.04
N GLN A 28 -2.79 -2.60 9.88
CA GLN A 28 -1.79 -2.88 10.89
C GLN A 28 -0.45 -2.87 10.15
N LYS A 29 0.47 -2.02 10.62
CA LYS A 29 1.77 -1.90 9.97
C LYS A 29 2.40 -3.29 9.97
N GLN A 30 2.61 -3.86 8.79
CA GLN A 30 3.34 -5.12 8.67
C GLN A 30 4.75 -4.91 9.21
N THR A 31 5.27 -5.91 9.93
CA THR A 31 6.68 -5.91 10.38
C THR A 31 7.60 -6.08 9.17
N VAL A 32 8.89 -5.80 9.34
CA VAL A 32 9.89 -5.97 8.28
C VAL A 32 9.90 -7.42 7.79
N GLU A 33 9.90 -8.37 8.71
CA GLU A 33 9.97 -9.80 8.43
C GLU A 33 8.76 -10.25 7.61
N GLN A 34 7.56 -9.80 7.98
CA GLN A 34 6.34 -10.09 7.24
C GLN A 34 6.37 -9.52 5.82
N ARG A 35 6.95 -8.32 5.63
CA ARG A 35 7.09 -7.73 4.29
C ARG A 35 8.11 -8.49 3.44
N VAL A 36 9.22 -8.93 4.03
CA VAL A 36 10.23 -9.73 3.35
C VAL A 36 9.62 -11.05 2.91
N GLU A 37 8.96 -11.77 3.81
CA GLU A 37 8.31 -13.05 3.53
C GLU A 37 7.24 -12.92 2.44
N GLN A 38 6.38 -11.89 2.52
CA GLN A 38 5.37 -11.65 1.50
C GLN A 38 6.00 -11.35 0.13
N THR A 39 7.11 -10.61 0.11
CA THR A 39 7.81 -10.27 -1.13
C THR A 39 8.46 -11.51 -1.72
N THR A 40 9.20 -12.28 -0.94
CA THR A 40 9.88 -13.48 -1.44
C THR A 40 8.91 -14.58 -1.82
N THR A 41 7.78 -14.73 -1.14
CA THR A 41 6.71 -15.65 -1.56
C THR A 41 6.20 -15.31 -2.96
N LYS A 42 5.93 -14.02 -3.23
CA LYS A 42 5.52 -13.58 -4.59
C LYS A 42 6.62 -13.76 -5.63
N LEU A 43 7.87 -13.52 -5.25
CA LEU A 43 8.99 -13.70 -6.17
C LEU A 43 9.19 -15.17 -6.52
N LYS A 44 9.00 -16.10 -5.58
CA LYS A 44 9.08 -17.55 -5.83
C LYS A 44 8.08 -18.06 -6.86
N GLU A 45 6.99 -17.34 -7.12
CA GLU A 45 6.03 -17.69 -8.18
C GLU A 45 6.60 -17.50 -9.60
N THR A 46 7.68 -16.72 -9.75
CA THR A 46 8.20 -16.32 -11.07
C THR A 46 9.71 -16.46 -11.24
N ALA A 47 10.48 -16.21 -10.17
CA ALA A 47 11.94 -16.26 -10.16
C ALA A 47 12.41 -17.63 -9.64
N THR A 48 13.41 -18.18 -10.32
CA THR A 48 14.02 -19.47 -9.99
C THR A 48 15.45 -19.21 -9.53
N LEU A 49 15.64 -19.21 -8.21
CA LEU A 49 16.92 -18.93 -7.55
C LEU A 49 17.34 -20.12 -6.68
N SER A 50 18.64 -20.26 -6.43
CA SER A 50 19.16 -21.25 -5.46
C SER A 50 18.78 -20.88 -4.02
N GLU A 51 18.88 -21.84 -3.09
CA GLU A 51 18.62 -21.58 -1.67
C GLU A 51 19.56 -20.52 -1.07
N SER A 52 20.84 -20.52 -1.50
CA SER A 52 21.79 -19.48 -1.09
C SER A 52 21.38 -18.11 -1.61
N GLN A 53 20.98 -18.01 -2.87
CA GLN A 53 20.49 -16.76 -3.46
C GLN A 53 19.20 -16.28 -2.78
N TRP A 54 18.28 -17.18 -2.39
CA TRP A 54 17.10 -16.79 -1.62
C TRP A 54 17.47 -16.23 -0.24
N THR A 55 18.47 -16.80 0.41
CA THR A 55 18.95 -16.35 1.72
C THR A 55 19.55 -14.94 1.62
N ASP A 56 20.40 -14.70 0.64
CA ASP A 56 21.01 -13.39 0.41
C ASP A 56 19.97 -12.36 -0.03
N LEU A 57 19.02 -12.76 -0.86
CA LEU A 57 17.92 -11.90 -1.30
C LEU A 57 17.02 -11.49 -0.12
N ASN A 58 16.70 -12.41 0.80
CA ASN A 58 15.98 -12.09 2.04
C ASN A 58 16.74 -11.06 2.88
N ALA A 59 18.07 -11.19 2.99
CA ALA A 59 18.90 -10.24 3.72
C ALA A 59 18.87 -8.85 3.07
N ILE A 60 19.00 -8.78 1.73
CA ILE A 60 18.90 -7.52 0.98
C ILE A 60 17.56 -6.82 1.21
N TYR A 61 16.44 -7.55 1.11
CA TYR A 61 15.11 -6.99 1.35
C TYR A 61 14.91 -6.58 2.82
N THR A 62 15.45 -7.34 3.78
CA THR A 62 15.38 -7.01 5.20
C THR A 62 16.04 -5.67 5.48
N THR A 63 17.26 -5.46 4.98
CA THR A 63 17.97 -4.18 5.13
C THR A 63 17.19 -3.05 4.45
N TYR A 64 16.74 -3.26 3.21
CA TYR A 64 15.95 -2.26 2.49
C TYR A 64 14.71 -1.81 3.26
N TYR A 65 13.93 -2.73 3.83
CA TYR A 65 12.72 -2.37 4.58
C TYR A 65 13.02 -1.72 5.93
N LYS A 66 14.13 -2.07 6.60
CA LYS A 66 14.57 -1.37 7.81
C LYS A 66 14.91 0.09 7.51
N ASP A 67 15.66 0.33 6.44
CA ASP A 67 16.04 1.68 6.01
C ASP A 67 14.81 2.50 5.56
N LEU A 68 13.87 1.83 4.88
CA LEU A 68 12.59 2.42 4.49
C LEU A 68 11.76 2.84 5.72
N ASP A 69 11.65 1.96 6.70
CA ASP A 69 10.91 2.24 7.93
C ASP A 69 11.58 3.38 8.71
N ALA A 70 12.92 3.44 8.73
CA ALA A 70 13.66 4.56 9.33
C ALA A 70 13.35 5.91 8.63
N LEU A 71 13.25 5.94 7.30
CA LEU A 71 12.90 7.16 6.54
C LEU A 71 11.42 7.57 6.65
N THR A 72 10.54 6.63 6.97
CA THR A 72 9.09 6.88 7.06
C THR A 72 8.58 7.07 8.50
N THR A 73 9.43 6.80 9.49
CA THR A 73 9.13 7.03 10.91
C THR A 73 9.34 8.50 11.23
N GLY A 74 8.26 9.23 11.52
CA GLY A 74 8.34 10.66 11.88
C GLY A 74 7.15 11.51 11.43
N GLY A 75 6.21 10.96 10.67
CA GLY A 75 4.98 11.66 10.25
C GLY A 75 5.20 12.74 9.17
N THR A 76 6.46 13.04 8.84
CA THR A 76 6.85 13.85 7.69
C THR A 76 6.87 13.01 6.41
N ARG A 77 6.65 13.67 5.28
CA ARG A 77 6.77 13.02 3.98
C ARG A 77 8.22 12.54 3.81
N PRO A 78 8.45 11.24 3.48
CA PRO A 78 9.79 10.74 3.24
C PRO A 78 10.46 11.50 2.10
N ASP A 79 11.74 11.79 2.26
CA ASP A 79 12.57 12.37 1.22
C ASP A 79 12.56 11.45 -0.02
N ARG A 80 12.09 11.99 -1.15
CA ARG A 80 11.93 11.20 -2.37
C ARG A 80 13.29 10.75 -2.92
N GLU A 81 14.33 11.56 -2.78
CA GLU A 81 15.66 11.25 -3.30
C GLU A 81 16.25 10.07 -2.54
N LYS A 82 16.19 10.10 -1.20
CA LYS A 82 16.64 9.00 -0.34
C LYS A 82 15.87 7.70 -0.61
N MET A 83 14.56 7.79 -0.82
CA MET A 83 13.74 6.62 -1.18
C MET A 83 14.13 6.02 -2.53
N MET A 84 14.41 6.86 -3.53
CA MET A 84 14.89 6.41 -4.83
C MET A 84 16.29 5.79 -4.73
N GLU A 85 17.17 6.37 -3.92
CA GLU A 85 18.51 5.86 -3.67
C GLU A 85 18.48 4.48 -3.00
N LEU A 86 17.67 4.29 -1.95
CA LEU A 86 17.47 2.97 -1.34
C LEU A 86 16.99 1.93 -2.34
N THR A 87 16.05 2.32 -3.22
CA THR A 87 15.53 1.43 -4.26
C THR A 87 16.65 1.05 -5.25
N LYS A 88 17.43 2.03 -5.73
CA LYS A 88 18.55 1.79 -6.65
C LYS A 88 19.63 0.90 -6.04
N ASN A 89 19.99 1.15 -4.79
CA ASN A 89 21.01 0.36 -4.09
C ASN A 89 20.57 -1.09 -3.88
N ARG A 90 19.30 -1.29 -3.53
CA ARG A 90 18.70 -2.63 -3.45
C ARG A 90 18.73 -3.31 -4.82
N ASP A 91 18.29 -2.62 -5.86
CA ASP A 91 18.20 -3.15 -7.22
C ASP A 91 19.57 -3.56 -7.77
N ALA A 92 20.61 -2.76 -7.54
CA ALA A 92 21.98 -3.08 -7.92
C ALA A 92 22.45 -4.38 -7.24
N LYS A 93 22.23 -4.52 -5.93
CA LYS A 93 22.60 -5.73 -5.17
C LYS A 93 21.83 -6.97 -5.64
N ILE A 94 20.53 -6.83 -5.92
CA ILE A 94 19.73 -7.95 -6.44
C ILE A 94 20.25 -8.35 -7.82
N LYS A 95 20.51 -7.38 -8.72
CA LYS A 95 21.01 -7.64 -10.07
C LYS A 95 22.37 -8.37 -10.04
N GLU A 96 23.26 -7.98 -9.13
CA GLU A 96 24.55 -8.66 -8.93
C GLU A 96 24.37 -10.09 -8.41
N LEU A 97 23.43 -10.31 -7.49
CA LEU A 97 23.17 -11.63 -6.88
C LEU A 97 22.52 -12.63 -7.84
N VAL A 98 21.53 -12.19 -8.62
CA VAL A 98 20.68 -13.10 -9.43
C VAL A 98 20.92 -13.00 -10.94
N GLY A 99 21.70 -12.02 -11.39
CA GLY A 99 21.92 -11.75 -12.80
C GLY A 99 20.75 -11.02 -13.49
N GLU A 100 20.93 -10.64 -14.75
CA GLU A 100 19.99 -9.75 -15.46
C GLU A 100 18.63 -10.42 -15.75
N THR A 101 18.63 -11.71 -16.04
CA THR A 101 17.44 -12.47 -16.44
C THR A 101 16.44 -12.60 -15.30
N GLU A 102 16.89 -13.06 -14.13
CA GLU A 102 16.05 -13.19 -12.94
C GLU A 102 15.70 -11.81 -12.36
N PHE A 103 16.62 -10.85 -12.43
CA PHE A 103 16.34 -9.48 -12.01
C PHE A 103 15.17 -8.85 -12.79
N ALA A 104 15.09 -9.08 -14.10
CA ALA A 104 13.98 -8.59 -14.91
C ALA A 104 12.63 -9.20 -14.49
N LYS A 105 12.61 -10.47 -14.07
CA LYS A 105 11.39 -11.12 -13.53
C LYS A 105 10.99 -10.49 -12.19
N ILE A 106 11.97 -10.29 -11.30
CA ILE A 106 11.77 -9.64 -10.00
C ILE A 106 11.18 -8.24 -10.19
N GLN A 107 11.76 -7.42 -11.08
CA GLN A 107 11.24 -6.07 -11.36
C GLN A 107 9.80 -6.08 -11.87
N LYS A 108 9.43 -7.05 -12.72
CA LYS A 108 8.05 -7.18 -13.20
C LYS A 108 7.09 -7.43 -12.04
N VAL A 109 7.41 -8.36 -11.14
CA VAL A 109 6.57 -8.63 -9.96
C VAL A 109 6.45 -7.40 -9.08
N GLU A 110 7.55 -6.69 -8.80
CA GLU A 110 7.50 -5.49 -7.97
C GLU A 110 6.70 -4.35 -8.60
N SER A 111 6.84 -4.14 -9.92
CA SER A 111 6.09 -3.10 -10.64
C SER A 111 4.60 -3.38 -10.66
N ALA A 112 4.19 -4.65 -10.83
CA ALA A 112 2.79 -5.07 -10.79
C ALA A 112 2.18 -4.96 -9.38
N ASN A 113 3.00 -5.12 -8.34
CA ASN A 113 2.56 -5.04 -6.94
C ASN A 113 2.68 -3.64 -6.34
N ARG A 114 3.29 -2.68 -7.05
CA ARG A 114 3.28 -1.28 -6.60
C ARG A 114 1.85 -0.78 -6.63
N PRO A 115 1.33 -0.18 -5.53
CA PRO A 115 0.02 0.44 -5.57
C PRO A 115 0.04 1.45 -6.71
N ALA A 116 -0.95 1.34 -7.60
CA ALA A 116 -1.14 2.30 -8.68
C ALA A 116 -1.02 3.68 -8.05
N ARG A 117 -0.02 4.45 -8.52
CA ARG A 117 0.06 5.85 -8.15
C ARG A 117 -1.29 6.39 -8.59
N GLN A 118 -2.10 6.83 -7.65
CA GLN A 118 -3.31 7.58 -7.96
C GLN A 118 -2.79 8.91 -8.50
N ASP A 119 -2.33 8.87 -9.75
CA ASP A 119 -1.93 10.02 -10.52
C ASP A 119 -3.18 10.90 -10.57
N GLY A 120 -3.01 12.12 -10.08
CA GLY A 120 -4.11 12.99 -9.67
C GLY A 120 -5.20 13.08 -10.72
N ALA A 121 -6.36 12.51 -10.41
CA ALA A 121 -7.61 12.80 -11.08
C ALA A 121 -8.66 13.14 -10.02
N GLY A 122 -8.83 14.45 -9.77
CA GLY A 122 -10.07 14.98 -9.23
C GLY A 122 -10.00 15.72 -7.89
N ARG A 123 -9.58 16.99 -7.93
CA ARG A 123 -10.19 18.13 -7.22
C ARG A 123 -10.53 17.93 -5.72
N ARG A 124 -9.74 18.55 -4.85
CA ARG A 124 -10.31 19.24 -3.68
C ARG A 124 -11.27 20.33 -4.18
N PRO A 125 -12.34 20.62 -3.43
CA PRO A 125 -12.30 21.88 -2.70
C PRO A 125 -12.48 21.62 -1.21
N GLY A 126 -11.43 21.92 -0.45
CA GLY A 126 -11.67 22.48 0.87
C GLY A 126 -12.37 23.81 0.65
N GLY A 127 -13.59 23.95 1.16
CA GLY A 127 -14.38 25.17 1.02
C GLY A 127 -15.79 25.00 1.57
N ALA A 128 -15.92 24.91 2.89
CA ALA A 128 -17.05 25.39 3.71
C ALA A 128 -16.90 24.86 5.15
N ARG A 129 -15.99 25.46 5.93
CA ARG A 129 -16.28 25.64 7.36
C ARG A 129 -17.11 26.92 7.44
N PRO A 130 -18.38 26.91 7.89
CA PRO A 130 -19.08 28.14 8.23
C PRO A 130 -18.49 28.64 9.55
N GLY A 131 -17.40 29.41 9.44
CA GLY A 131 -16.86 30.21 10.54
C GLY A 131 -17.72 31.47 10.68
N GLY A 132 -18.15 31.73 11.91
CA GLY A 132 -19.20 32.69 12.25
C GLY A 132 -18.91 34.14 11.84
N GLY A 133 -19.96 34.81 11.39
CA GLY A 133 -20.02 36.26 11.29
C GLY A 133 -20.57 36.85 12.58
N THR A 134 -19.73 37.63 13.27
CA THR A 134 -20.14 38.73 14.15
C THR A 134 -19.02 39.77 14.09
N ILE A 135 -19.25 40.85 13.34
CA ILE A 135 -18.83 42.21 13.68
C ILE A 135 -19.96 43.13 13.22
#